data_AF-A0A4U5W282-F1
#
_entry.id   AF-A0A4U5W282-F1
#
_cell.length_a   1.000
_cell.length_b   1.000
_cell.length_c   1.000
_cell.angle_alpha   90.00
_cell.angle_beta   90.00
_cell.angle_gamma   90.00
#
_symmetry.space_group_name_H-M   'P 1'
#
loop_
_entity.id
_entity.type
_entity.pdbx_description
1 polymer ?
#
loop_
_entity_poly.entity_id
_entity_poly.type
_entity_poly.pdbx_seq_one_letter_code
_entity_poly.pdbx_strand_id
1 'polypeptide(L)'
;EKAVAKHFVALSTNSEKVTEFGIDTANMFEFWDWVGGRYSFDSAIGLSLMIAIGADRFREMLDGFRIVDDHFRTAPAEANAPLLLGLLGVWYGNFFDAQSHAVLPYSHYLSKFTDYLQQLDMESNGKSVDR
;
A
#
# COMPACT_ATOMS: atom_id res chain seq x y z
N GLU A 1 4.75 27.46 -19.75
CA GLU A 1 5.91 26.56 -19.53
C GLU A 1 6.62 26.75 -18.19
N LYS A 2 7.25 27.90 -17.87
CA LYS A 2 8.03 28.07 -16.60
C LYS A 2 7.27 27.78 -15.28
N ALA A 3 5.94 27.87 -15.27
CA ALA A 3 5.12 27.57 -14.09
C ALA A 3 4.93 26.07 -13.86
N VAL A 4 4.98 25.24 -14.92
CA VAL A 4 4.76 23.79 -14.80
C VAL A 4 5.81 23.16 -13.90
N ALA A 5 7.08 23.50 -14.10
CA ALA A 5 8.21 23.05 -13.29
C ALA A 5 8.18 23.50 -11.81
N LYS A 6 7.26 24.36 -11.39
CA LYS A 6 7.14 24.81 -9.99
C LYS A 6 5.89 24.32 -9.28
N HIS A 7 4.88 23.90 -10.05
CA HIS A 7 3.56 23.54 -9.52
C HIS A 7 3.18 22.08 -9.79
N PHE A 8 3.97 21.36 -10.59
CA PHE A 8 3.73 19.97 -10.96
C PHE A 8 4.93 19.09 -10.66
N VAL A 9 4.65 17.94 -10.06
CA VAL A 9 5.57 16.82 -9.84
C VAL A 9 4.91 15.55 -10.36
N ALA A 10 5.70 14.56 -10.75
CA ALA A 10 5.20 13.27 -11.23
C ALA A 10 5.66 12.11 -10.33
N LEU A 11 4.79 11.14 -10.15
CA LEU A 11 5.09 9.87 -9.49
C LEU A 11 4.87 8.77 -10.55
N SER A 12 5.93 8.19 -11.10
CA SER A 12 5.81 7.26 -12.23
C SER A 12 7.03 6.36 -12.37
N THR A 13 6.87 5.26 -13.12
CA THR A 13 7.95 4.38 -13.60
C THR A 13 8.41 4.75 -15.03
N ASN A 14 7.71 5.68 -15.72
CA ASN A 14 7.93 5.97 -17.15
C ASN A 14 8.36 7.43 -17.38
N SER A 15 9.68 7.66 -17.45
CA SER A 15 10.27 8.98 -17.63
C SER A 15 9.99 9.61 -19.00
N GLU A 16 9.84 8.80 -20.06
CA GLU A 16 9.50 9.28 -21.40
C GLU A 16 8.12 9.94 -21.41
N LYS A 17 7.12 9.27 -20.81
CA LYS A 17 5.75 9.81 -20.72
C LYS A 17 5.64 11.03 -19.83
N VAL A 18 6.43 11.09 -18.74
CA VAL A 18 6.51 12.28 -17.87
C VAL A 18 7.08 13.48 -18.63
N THR A 19 8.13 13.26 -19.41
CA THR A 19 8.75 14.31 -20.25
C THR A 19 7.81 14.75 -21.36
N GLU A 20 7.12 13.81 -22.04
CA GLU A 20 6.11 14.09 -23.07
C GLU A 20 4.96 14.95 -22.52
N PHE A 21 4.56 14.73 -21.26
CA PHE A 21 3.55 15.55 -20.57
C PHE A 21 4.05 16.96 -20.20
N GLY A 22 5.37 17.20 -20.24
CA GLY A 22 5.98 18.51 -19.96
C GLY A 22 6.41 18.73 -18.52
N ILE A 23 6.52 17.66 -17.70
CA ILE A 23 7.10 17.74 -16.36
C ILE A 23 8.61 17.51 -16.45
N ASP A 24 9.37 18.36 -15.78
CA ASP A 24 10.82 18.19 -15.63
C ASP A 24 11.11 16.88 -14.86
N THR A 25 12.01 16.05 -15.37
CA THR A 25 12.38 14.79 -14.71
C THR A 25 13.08 15.02 -13.37
N ALA A 26 13.61 16.22 -13.10
CA ALA A 26 14.06 16.61 -11.75
C ALA A 26 12.91 16.69 -10.73
N ASN A 27 11.66 16.84 -11.20
CA ASN A 27 10.43 16.83 -10.40
C ASN A 27 9.68 15.47 -10.49
N MET A 28 10.34 14.44 -11.01
CA MET A 28 9.81 13.08 -11.06
C MET A 28 10.36 12.28 -9.88
N PHE A 29 9.47 11.57 -9.18
CA PHE A 29 9.83 10.63 -8.13
C PHE A 29 9.49 9.24 -8.63
N GLU A 30 10.52 8.42 -8.80
CA GLU A 30 10.42 7.10 -9.39
C GLU A 30 9.97 6.05 -8.37
N PHE A 31 9.27 5.02 -8.86
CA PHE A 31 9.08 3.74 -8.20
C PHE A 31 9.20 2.62 -9.24
N TRP A 32 9.15 1.36 -8.82
CA TRP A 32 9.50 0.23 -9.68
C TRP A 32 8.32 -0.69 -9.98
N ASP A 33 8.49 -1.53 -11.00
CA ASP A 33 7.49 -2.48 -11.50
C ASP A 33 7.08 -3.56 -10.48
N TRP A 34 8.00 -3.94 -9.58
CA TRP A 34 7.71 -4.85 -8.47
C TRP A 34 6.84 -4.23 -7.37
N VAL A 35 6.59 -2.91 -7.41
CA VAL A 35 5.65 -2.24 -6.51
C VAL A 35 4.24 -2.29 -7.12
N GLY A 36 3.45 -3.29 -6.72
CA GLY A 36 2.05 -3.39 -7.13
C GLY A 36 1.23 -2.19 -6.65
N GLY A 37 0.28 -1.71 -7.47
CA GLY A 37 -0.47 -0.48 -7.18
C GLY A 37 -1.13 -0.45 -5.79
N ARG A 38 -1.81 -1.54 -5.40
CA ARG A 38 -2.44 -1.69 -4.07
C ARG A 38 -1.47 -1.91 -2.89
N TYR A 39 -0.17 -2.01 -3.18
CA TYR A 39 0.94 -2.11 -2.22
C TYR A 39 1.87 -0.90 -2.30
N SER A 40 1.51 0.15 -3.04
CA SER A 40 2.45 1.24 -3.39
C SER A 40 2.53 2.37 -2.37
N PHE A 41 1.71 2.34 -1.31
CA PHE A 41 1.53 3.45 -0.37
C PHE A 41 2.83 3.94 0.31
N ASP A 42 3.74 3.02 0.60
CA ASP A 42 5.05 3.24 1.23
C ASP A 42 6.17 3.61 0.22
N SER A 43 5.86 3.65 -1.08
CA SER A 43 6.76 4.09 -2.15
C SER A 43 6.69 5.61 -2.39
N ALA A 44 7.24 6.07 -3.54
CA ALA A 44 7.09 7.44 -4.01
C ALA A 44 5.62 7.90 -4.12
N ILE A 45 4.67 6.97 -4.30
CA ILE A 45 3.21 7.27 -4.29
C ILE A 45 2.79 7.97 -2.98
N GLY A 46 3.46 7.67 -1.86
CA GLY A 46 3.23 8.31 -0.55
C GLY A 46 3.71 9.76 -0.42
N LEU A 47 4.28 10.38 -1.46
CA LEU A 47 4.85 11.73 -1.41
C LEU A 47 3.85 12.78 -0.88
N SER A 48 2.58 12.70 -1.29
CA SER A 48 1.54 13.63 -0.84
C SER A 48 1.32 13.57 0.67
N LEU A 49 1.36 12.37 1.25
CA LEU A 49 1.30 12.18 2.69
C LEU A 49 2.54 12.71 3.38
N MET A 50 3.74 12.39 2.85
CA MET A 50 5.01 12.89 3.40
C MET A 50 5.04 14.43 3.45
N ILE A 51 4.52 15.11 2.44
CA ILE A 51 4.38 16.57 2.43
C ILE A 51 3.44 17.03 3.56
N ALA A 52 2.33 16.32 3.78
CA ALA A 52 1.32 16.70 4.78
C ALA A 52 1.76 16.49 6.23
N ILE A 53 2.46 15.39 6.53
CA ILE A 53 2.85 15.02 7.91
C ILE A 53 4.32 15.29 8.24
N GLY A 54 5.13 15.65 7.24
CA GLY A 54 6.56 15.84 7.34
C GLY A 54 7.37 14.55 7.16
N ALA A 55 8.60 14.69 6.69
CA ALA A 55 9.49 13.57 6.38
C ALA A 55 9.79 12.68 7.59
N ASP A 56 9.93 13.25 8.79
CA ASP A 56 10.26 12.48 9.99
C ASP A 56 9.09 11.57 10.42
N ARG A 57 7.84 12.06 10.32
CA ARG A 57 6.65 11.23 10.61
C ARG A 57 6.39 10.19 9.53
N PHE A 58 6.70 10.51 8.27
CA PHE A 58 6.65 9.51 7.21
C PHE A 58 7.67 8.39 7.44
N ARG A 59 8.90 8.71 7.86
CA ARG A 59 9.91 7.69 8.24
C ARG A 59 9.46 6.86 9.44
N GLU A 60 8.89 7.47 10.46
CA GLU A 60 8.33 6.75 11.61
C GLU A 60 7.24 5.76 11.18
N MET A 61 6.38 6.14 10.23
CA MET A 61 5.41 5.24 9.63
C MET A 61 6.09 4.06 8.92
N LEU A 62 7.09 4.32 8.07
CA LEU A 62 7.85 3.27 7.36
C LEU A 62 8.57 2.32 8.32
N ASP A 63 9.09 2.83 9.45
CA ASP A 63 9.65 1.99 10.51
C ASP A 63 8.60 1.04 11.10
N GLY A 64 7.36 1.50 11.23
CA GLY A 64 6.22 0.66 11.60
C GLY A 64 5.95 -0.48 10.61
N PHE A 65 5.96 -0.19 9.30
CA PHE A 65 5.85 -1.22 8.25
C PHE A 65 6.96 -2.28 8.39
N ARG A 66 8.21 -1.82 8.48
CA ARG A 66 9.38 -2.70 8.62
C ARG A 66 9.31 -3.58 9.88
N ILE A 67 8.81 -3.08 11.01
CA ILE A 67 8.61 -3.88 12.22
C ILE A 67 7.67 -5.06 11.96
N VAL A 68 6.57 -4.82 11.25
CA VAL A 68 5.59 -5.88 10.92
C VAL A 68 6.17 -6.85 9.88
N ASP A 69 6.92 -6.36 8.89
CA ASP A 69 7.59 -7.21 7.89
C ASP A 69 8.62 -8.14 8.52
N ASP A 70 9.47 -7.62 9.41
CA ASP A 70 10.46 -8.40 10.15
C ASP A 70 9.78 -9.43 11.05
N HIS A 71 8.69 -9.06 11.73
CA HIS A 71 7.87 -10.00 12.51
C HIS A 71 7.29 -11.09 11.63
N PHE A 72 6.65 -10.75 10.51
CA PHE A 72 6.06 -11.72 9.58
C PHE A 72 7.10 -12.70 9.05
N ARG A 73 8.30 -12.21 8.74
CA ARG A 73 9.41 -13.02 8.20
C ARG A 73 10.04 -13.96 9.23
N THR A 74 10.07 -13.59 10.52
CA THR A 74 10.94 -14.26 11.51
C THR A 74 10.22 -14.89 12.71
N ALA A 75 9.00 -14.46 13.05
CA ALA A 75 8.28 -15.03 14.19
C ALA A 75 7.86 -16.49 13.90
N PRO A 76 7.87 -17.37 14.93
CA PRO A 76 7.35 -18.72 14.80
C PRO A 76 5.84 -18.68 14.45
N ALA A 77 5.36 -19.67 13.70
CA ALA A 77 4.05 -19.65 13.08
C ALA A 77 2.91 -19.41 14.09
N GLU A 78 2.98 -20.03 15.26
CA GLU A 78 2.02 -19.93 16.36
C GLU A 78 2.00 -18.55 17.05
N ALA A 79 2.99 -17.69 16.79
CA ALA A 79 3.06 -16.31 17.29
C ALA A 79 3.09 -15.27 16.16
N ASN A 80 2.90 -15.70 14.92
CA ASN A 80 2.98 -14.85 13.74
C ASN A 80 1.60 -14.26 13.41
N ALA A 81 1.36 -13.03 13.85
CA ALA A 81 0.05 -12.39 13.77
C ALA A 81 -0.53 -12.29 12.34
N PRO A 82 0.22 -11.84 11.31
CA PRO A 82 -0.29 -11.84 9.94
C PRO A 82 -0.61 -13.24 9.41
N LEU A 83 0.23 -14.25 9.72
CA LEU A 83 -0.02 -15.63 9.33
C LEU A 83 -1.31 -16.18 9.95
N LEU A 84 -1.46 -16.02 11.27
CA LEU A 84 -2.65 -16.47 11.99
C LEU A 84 -3.92 -15.79 11.46
N LEU A 85 -3.86 -14.48 11.17
CA LEU A 85 -4.97 -13.75 10.58
C LEU A 85 -5.35 -14.29 9.20
N GLY A 86 -4.37 -14.59 8.35
CA GLY A 86 -4.60 -15.23 7.04
C GLY A 86 -5.22 -16.63 7.16
N LEU A 87 -4.74 -17.45 8.12
CA LEU A 87 -5.28 -18.79 8.38
C LEU A 87 -6.72 -18.74 8.91
N LEU A 88 -7.08 -17.73 9.70
CA LEU A 88 -8.48 -17.52 10.11
C LEU A 88 -9.37 -17.18 8.91
N GLY A 89 -8.86 -16.41 7.95
CA GLY A 89 -9.55 -16.16 6.68
C GLY A 89 -9.84 -17.46 5.92
N VAL A 90 -8.84 -18.34 5.80
CA VAL A 90 -9.02 -19.68 5.20
C VAL A 90 -10.02 -20.52 6.01
N TRP A 91 -9.91 -20.51 7.34
CA TRP A 91 -10.79 -21.30 8.20
C TRP A 91 -12.26 -20.93 8.00
N TYR A 92 -12.60 -19.64 8.10
CA TYR A 92 -13.98 -19.19 7.95
C TYR A 92 -14.46 -19.25 6.50
N GLY A 93 -13.62 -18.91 5.52
CA GLY A 93 -13.98 -18.95 4.11
C GLY A 93 -14.20 -20.37 3.59
N ASN A 94 -13.27 -21.29 3.85
CA ASN A 94 -13.27 -22.63 3.25
C ASN A 94 -14.08 -23.66 4.04
N PHE A 95 -14.16 -23.53 5.37
CA PHE A 95 -14.82 -24.54 6.21
C PHE A 95 -16.18 -24.10 6.75
N PHE A 96 -16.44 -22.80 6.84
CA PHE A 96 -17.70 -22.23 7.34
C PHE A 96 -18.51 -21.49 6.27
N ASP A 97 -18.01 -21.43 5.04
CA ASP A 97 -18.66 -20.73 3.91
C ASP A 97 -18.97 -19.25 4.20
N ALA A 98 -18.14 -18.61 5.04
CA ALA A 98 -18.29 -17.19 5.37
C ALA A 98 -17.74 -16.32 4.23
N GLN A 99 -18.61 -15.97 3.29
CA GLN A 99 -18.26 -15.20 2.08
C GLN A 99 -18.04 -13.69 2.30
N SER A 100 -18.08 -13.22 3.56
CA SER A 100 -17.90 -11.80 3.88
C SER A 100 -17.02 -11.62 5.12
N HIS A 101 -16.19 -10.57 5.11
CA HIS A 101 -15.32 -10.19 6.21
C HIS A 101 -15.53 -8.72 6.55
N ALA A 102 -16.00 -8.43 7.76
CA ALA A 102 -16.24 -7.06 8.20
C ALA A 102 -15.01 -6.50 8.94
N VAL A 103 -14.47 -5.38 8.45
CA VAL A 103 -13.43 -4.62 9.14
C VAL A 103 -14.07 -3.40 9.81
N LEU A 104 -14.02 -3.34 11.14
CA LEU A 104 -14.76 -2.37 11.96
C LEU A 104 -13.81 -1.55 12.83
N PRO A 105 -13.10 -0.54 12.26
CA PRO A 105 -12.20 0.29 13.05
C PRO A 105 -12.99 1.24 13.96
N TYR A 106 -12.68 1.22 15.27
CA TYR A 106 -13.30 2.09 16.28
C TYR A 106 -12.61 3.46 16.35
N SER A 107 -12.38 4.09 15.20
CA SER A 107 -11.78 5.41 15.09
C SER A 107 -12.21 6.08 13.79
N HIS A 108 -12.72 7.31 13.88
CA HIS A 108 -13.15 8.06 12.70
C HIS A 108 -11.98 8.38 11.75
N TYR A 109 -10.76 8.52 12.28
CA TYR A 109 -9.55 8.72 11.48
C TYR A 109 -9.27 7.55 10.52
N LEU A 110 -9.82 6.36 10.81
CA LEU A 110 -9.69 5.17 9.97
C LEU A 110 -10.89 4.96 9.04
N SER A 111 -11.73 5.98 8.83
CA SER A 111 -12.90 5.89 7.95
C SER A 111 -12.59 5.50 6.50
N LYS A 112 -11.35 5.71 6.03
CA LYS A 112 -10.87 5.30 4.71
C LYS A 112 -10.04 4.03 4.71
N PHE A 113 -9.77 3.45 5.87
CA PHE A 113 -8.99 2.24 6.00
C PHE A 113 -9.71 1.04 5.36
N THR A 114 -11.03 0.96 5.52
CA THR A 114 -11.84 -0.12 4.94
C THR A 114 -11.84 -0.07 3.41
N ASP A 115 -11.95 1.13 2.82
CA ASP A 115 -11.88 1.34 1.37
C ASP A 115 -10.53 0.87 0.81
N TYR A 116 -9.43 1.19 1.52
CA TYR A 116 -8.08 0.74 1.16
C TYR A 116 -7.95 -0.79 1.24
N LEU A 117 -8.39 -1.40 2.35
CA LEU A 117 -8.32 -2.85 2.54
C LEU A 117 -9.15 -3.63 1.52
N GLN A 118 -10.28 -3.06 1.09
CA GLN A 118 -11.12 -3.68 0.07
C GLN A 118 -10.34 -3.94 -1.22
N GLN A 119 -9.60 -2.93 -1.70
CA GLN A 119 -8.75 -3.09 -2.88
C GLN A 119 -7.60 -4.07 -2.60
N LEU A 120 -6.94 -3.92 -1.45
CA LEU A 120 -5.81 -4.75 -1.06
C LEU A 120 -6.15 -6.25 -1.09
N ASP A 121 -7.28 -6.64 -0.48
CA ASP A 121 -7.69 -8.04 -0.37
C ASP A 121 -8.37 -8.53 -1.66
N MET A 122 -9.46 -7.88 -2.08
CA MET A 122 -10.31 -8.41 -3.14
C MET A 122 -9.60 -8.42 -4.50
N GLU A 123 -8.79 -7.42 -4.83
CA GLU A 123 -8.04 -7.40 -6.08
C GLU A 123 -6.85 -8.38 -6.07
N SER A 124 -6.32 -8.70 -4.88
CA SER A 124 -5.27 -9.71 -4.71
C SER A 124 -5.83 -11.13 -4.84
N ASN A 125 -6.91 -11.43 -4.12
CA ASN A 125 -7.34 -12.80 -3.83
C ASN A 125 -8.63 -13.22 -4.53
N GLY A 126 -9.40 -12.29 -5.11
CA GLY A 126 -10.60 -12.57 -5.89
C GLY A 126 -10.30 -13.18 -7.26
N LYS A 127 -9.73 -14.39 -7.27
CA LYS A 127 -9.23 -15.11 -8.46
C LYS A 127 -9.93 -16.45 -8.63
N SER A 128 -9.91 -16.97 -9.86
CA SER A 128 -10.54 -18.24 -10.24
C SER A 128 -9.58 -19.23 -10.91
N VAL A 129 -8.29 -18.90 -10.97
CA VAL A 129 -7.22 -19.73 -11.53
C VAL A 129 -6.12 -19.84 -10.48
N ASP A 130 -5.55 -21.04 -10.32
CA ASP A 130 -4.44 -21.30 -9.41
C ASP A 130 -3.08 -20.85 -10.00
N ARG A 131 -2.00 -21.12 -9.26
CA ARG A 131 -0.65 -20.66 -9.58
C ARG A 131 0.04 -21.50 -10.64
#